data_AF-H2AUE7-F1
#
_entry.id   AF-H2AUE7-F1
#
_cell.length_a   1.000
_cell.length_b   1.000
_cell.length_c   1.000
_cell.angle_alpha   90.00
_cell.angle_beta   90.00
_cell.angle_gamma   90.00
#
_symmetry.space_group_name_H-M   'P 1'
#
loop_
_entity.id
_entity.type
_entity.pdbx_description
1 polymer ?
#
loop_
_entity_poly.entity_id
_entity_poly.type
_entity_poly.pdbx_seq_one_letter_code
_entity_poly.pdbx_strand_id
1 'polypeptide(L)'
;MISTKGKFCKELFEILTSEHSVNQFKLTIAPDEEITSKNHYYIDKSNDETRVEAICFKSTYVSIFMEAHNFLNPGYLSLIDSMYRLKNMPFFSVIQIYRTNIVTDFDKQYEVYVFTIGLLLTTTENKTNLNLHEEIFLKLLLKLEKTSSSSQIITFFENELRVVERLLSSSNNKLNKSSSLWYFYRKLYVLSQKIPLLSQRTDRDIIIKTHIYSASEHRSNYYCWNTARWFFYLFPPSSKEIFLKATEKFCFANTNDCSAWSALGYMVSNDVIEQKFTFENYKYIEGKYSETFPGTTSLIQSNFGIEMHSFSEKVAQFIDKLEVKEWPPFLCILKILHSIPEESLQSTSFVNRWKNELNSFEEKNRVD
;
A
#
# COMPACT_ATOMS: atom_id res chain seq x y z
N MET A 1 -17.94 19.08 14.69
CA MET A 1 -18.34 17.72 14.24
C MET A 1 -19.28 17.88 13.07
N ILE A 2 -18.92 17.39 11.89
CA ILE A 2 -19.73 17.51 10.68
C ILE A 2 -20.80 16.41 10.71
N SER A 3 -22.06 16.77 10.49
CA SER A 3 -23.20 15.84 10.47
C SER A 3 -23.34 15.19 9.10
N THR A 4 -22.65 14.08 8.86
CA THR A 4 -22.86 13.25 7.66
C THR A 4 -24.15 12.42 7.79
N LYS A 5 -24.93 12.32 6.71
CA LYS A 5 -26.23 11.62 6.70
C LYS A 5 -26.11 10.09 6.56
N GLY A 6 -24.97 9.59 6.09
CA GLY A 6 -24.73 8.15 5.94
C GLY A 6 -24.35 7.50 7.28
N LYS A 7 -25.12 6.49 7.72
CA LYS A 7 -24.86 5.79 8.98
C LYS A 7 -23.65 4.86 8.83
N PHE A 8 -23.63 4.03 7.78
CA PHE A 8 -22.65 2.95 7.62
C PHE A 8 -21.29 3.44 7.11
N CYS A 9 -21.26 4.33 6.12
CA CYS A 9 -20.04 4.93 5.58
C CYS A 9 -19.35 5.82 6.63
N LYS A 10 -20.11 6.53 7.46
CA LYS A 10 -19.56 7.33 8.55
C LYS A 10 -18.93 6.44 9.62
N GLU A 11 -19.65 5.40 10.05
CA GLU A 11 -19.12 4.45 11.03
C GLU A 11 -17.88 3.72 10.51
N LEU A 12 -17.86 3.36 9.21
CA LEU A 12 -16.66 2.84 8.55
C LEU A 12 -15.50 3.82 8.68
N PHE A 13 -15.72 5.09 8.32
CA PHE A 13 -14.69 6.12 8.37
C PHE A 13 -14.16 6.31 9.80
N GLU A 14 -15.04 6.38 10.80
CA GLU A 14 -14.67 6.50 12.21
C GLU A 14 -13.82 5.31 12.67
N ILE A 15 -14.17 4.09 12.27
CA ILE A 15 -13.42 2.87 12.59
C ILE A 15 -12.08 2.81 11.85
N LEU A 16 -11.99 3.28 10.61
CA LEU A 16 -10.74 3.29 9.85
C LEU A 16 -9.81 4.43 10.24
N THR A 17 -10.31 5.46 10.92
CA THR A 17 -9.51 6.62 11.34
C THR A 17 -9.23 6.66 12.84
N SER A 18 -9.93 5.83 13.63
CA SER A 18 -9.75 5.76 15.08
C SER A 18 -8.31 5.49 15.46
N GLU A 19 -7.77 6.30 16.37
CA GLU A 19 -6.47 6.05 16.95
C GLU A 19 -6.54 4.86 17.90
N HIS A 20 -5.56 3.97 17.79
CA HIS A 20 -5.39 2.86 18.69
C HIS A 20 -3.99 2.96 19.29
N SER A 21 -3.86 2.64 20.58
CA SER A 21 -2.57 2.57 21.27
C SER A 21 -1.65 1.51 20.66
N VAL A 22 -2.22 0.60 19.88
CA VAL A 22 -1.53 -0.55 19.29
C VAL A 22 -1.20 -0.29 17.84
N ASN A 23 -0.04 -0.79 17.42
CA ASN A 23 0.51 -0.55 16.09
C ASN A 23 -0.19 -1.35 14.97
N GLN A 24 -0.95 -2.40 15.31
CA GLN A 24 -1.54 -3.30 14.33
C GLN A 24 -3.06 -3.17 14.27
N PHE A 25 -3.57 -2.80 13.10
CA PHE A 25 -5.00 -2.80 12.79
C PHE A 25 -5.28 -3.81 11.67
N LYS A 26 -6.29 -4.66 11.86
CA LYS A 26 -6.77 -5.62 10.87
C LYS A 26 -8.23 -5.36 10.53
N LEU A 27 -8.55 -5.21 9.25
CA LEU A 27 -9.93 -5.18 8.76
C LEU A 27 -10.31 -6.55 8.20
N THR A 28 -11.32 -7.19 8.79
CA THR A 28 -11.82 -8.50 8.34
C THR A 28 -13.26 -8.41 7.86
N ILE A 29 -13.54 -9.02 6.71
CA ILE A 29 -14.91 -9.18 6.21
C ILE A 29 -15.38 -10.60 6.56
N ALA A 30 -16.36 -10.72 7.44
CA ALA A 30 -16.83 -12.00 7.97
C ALA A 30 -18.32 -12.26 7.62
N PRO A 31 -18.77 -13.53 7.55
CA PRO A 31 -20.18 -13.87 7.51
C PRO A 31 -20.94 -13.26 8.71
N ASP A 32 -22.23 -12.99 8.54
CA ASP A 32 -23.08 -12.53 9.64
C ASP A 32 -23.20 -13.64 10.70
N GLU A 33 -23.08 -13.28 11.98
CA GLU A 33 -23.30 -14.20 13.11
C GLU A 33 -24.68 -13.94 13.74
N GLU A 34 -25.37 -15.00 14.17
CA GLU A 34 -26.73 -14.90 14.76
C GLU A 34 -26.77 -14.03 16.04
N ILE A 35 -25.63 -13.88 16.72
CA ILE A 35 -25.52 -13.28 18.06
C ILE A 35 -25.23 -11.77 18.01
N THR A 36 -24.70 -11.22 16.90
CA THR A 36 -24.19 -9.83 16.85
C THR A 36 -25.18 -8.81 16.28
N SER A 37 -26.46 -9.16 16.16
CA SER A 37 -27.53 -8.40 15.46
C SER A 37 -27.72 -6.90 15.82
N LYS A 38 -27.00 -6.35 16.79
CA LYS A 38 -27.08 -4.93 17.18
C LYS A 38 -25.93 -4.05 16.68
N ASN A 39 -24.74 -4.61 16.40
CA ASN A 39 -23.58 -3.82 16.02
C ASN A 39 -23.16 -4.13 14.59
N HIS A 40 -22.94 -3.08 13.77
CA HIS A 40 -22.51 -3.26 12.39
C HIS A 40 -21.07 -3.74 12.27
N TYR A 41 -20.25 -3.44 13.28
CA TYR A 41 -18.87 -3.89 13.42
C TYR A 41 -18.65 -4.52 14.78
N TYR A 42 -17.74 -5.50 14.82
CA TYR A 42 -17.18 -6.00 16.07
C TYR A 42 -15.71 -5.59 16.13
N ILE A 43 -15.32 -4.91 17.22
CA ILE A 43 -13.93 -4.52 17.46
C ILE A 43 -13.34 -5.49 18.48
N ASP A 44 -12.57 -6.46 17.99
CA ASP A 44 -11.83 -7.37 18.85
C ASP A 44 -10.59 -6.66 19.40
N LYS A 45 -10.57 -6.52 20.73
CA LYS A 45 -9.41 -6.05 21.51
C LYS A 45 -8.88 -7.12 22.45
N SER A 46 -9.43 -8.34 22.39
CA SER A 46 -9.51 -9.23 23.55
C SER A 46 -8.36 -10.22 23.72
N ASN A 47 -7.47 -10.40 22.74
CA ASN A 47 -6.50 -11.50 22.79
C ASN A 47 -5.02 -11.12 22.64
N ASP A 48 -4.72 -9.90 22.23
CA ASP A 48 -3.34 -9.46 22.07
C ASP A 48 -3.29 -7.93 22.23
N GLU A 49 -2.65 -7.43 23.28
CA GLU A 49 -2.44 -5.99 23.49
C GLU A 49 -1.68 -5.32 22.32
N THR A 50 -1.25 -6.10 21.33
CA THR A 50 -0.56 -5.62 20.14
C THR A 50 -1.46 -5.43 18.92
N ARG A 51 -2.72 -5.90 18.92
CA ARG A 51 -3.58 -5.90 17.72
C ARG A 51 -5.04 -5.50 17.98
N VAL A 52 -5.57 -4.63 17.14
CA VAL A 52 -7.01 -4.34 17.02
C VAL A 52 -7.52 -4.96 15.72
N GLU A 53 -8.60 -5.74 15.81
CA GLU A 53 -9.28 -6.27 14.63
C GLU A 53 -10.70 -5.70 14.54
N ALA A 54 -10.99 -5.03 13.43
CA ALA A 54 -12.33 -4.58 13.08
C ALA A 54 -12.96 -5.61 12.13
N ILE A 55 -14.02 -6.26 12.60
CA ILE A 55 -14.80 -7.21 11.81
C ILE A 55 -16.01 -6.48 11.24
N CYS A 56 -16.07 -6.40 9.91
CA CYS A 56 -17.19 -5.89 9.14
C CYS A 56 -17.99 -7.08 8.59
N PHE A 57 -19.24 -7.21 9.03
CA PHE A 57 -20.11 -8.29 8.60
C PHE A 57 -20.56 -8.11 7.15
N LYS A 58 -20.90 -9.21 6.46
CA LYS A 58 -21.33 -9.17 5.04
C LYS A 58 -22.57 -8.29 4.85
N SER A 59 -23.54 -8.34 5.75
CA SER A 59 -24.72 -7.47 5.67
C SER A 59 -24.34 -5.98 5.82
N THR A 60 -23.41 -5.65 6.72
CA THR A 60 -22.83 -4.30 6.85
C THR A 60 -22.09 -3.89 5.58
N TYR A 61 -21.23 -4.76 5.03
CA TYR A 61 -20.49 -4.49 3.79
C TYR A 61 -21.41 -4.17 2.61
N VAL A 62 -22.50 -4.94 2.45
CA VAL A 62 -23.53 -4.67 1.44
C VAL A 62 -24.26 -3.36 1.73
N SER A 63 -24.57 -3.07 3.00
CA SER A 63 -25.22 -1.82 3.40
C SER A 63 -24.35 -0.60 3.11
N ILE A 64 -23.03 -0.68 3.34
CA ILE A 64 -22.05 0.34 2.94
C ILE A 64 -22.09 0.54 1.43
N PHE A 65 -22.04 -0.54 0.65
CA PHE A 65 -22.11 -0.43 -0.81
C PHE A 65 -23.41 0.26 -1.25
N MET A 66 -24.57 -0.18 -0.75
CA MET A 66 -25.86 0.38 -1.09
C MET A 66 -25.96 1.85 -0.68
N GLU A 67 -25.52 2.21 0.53
CA GLU A 67 -25.52 3.59 1.03
C GLU A 67 -24.58 4.49 0.20
N ALA A 68 -23.35 4.04 -0.04
CA ALA A 68 -22.36 4.70 -0.90
C ALA A 68 -22.90 4.96 -2.31
N HIS A 69 -23.42 3.91 -2.92
CA HIS A 69 -23.96 3.92 -4.28
C HIS A 69 -25.22 4.77 -4.36
N ASN A 70 -26.18 4.63 -3.43
CA ASN A 70 -27.43 5.40 -3.41
C ASN A 70 -27.23 6.85 -2.98
N PHE A 71 -26.11 7.26 -2.43
CA PHE A 71 -25.82 8.68 -2.22
C PHE A 71 -25.25 9.31 -3.48
N LEU A 72 -24.37 8.58 -4.17
CA LEU A 72 -23.73 9.07 -5.38
C LEU A 72 -24.63 8.93 -6.61
N ASN A 73 -25.61 8.00 -6.61
CA ASN A 73 -26.51 7.73 -7.73
C ASN A 73 -27.74 8.61 -7.94
N PRO A 74 -28.42 9.20 -6.94
CA PRO A 74 -29.59 10.05 -7.18
C PRO A 74 -29.20 11.30 -7.98
N GLY A 75 -27.97 11.80 -7.76
CA GLY A 75 -27.31 12.81 -8.58
C GLY A 75 -26.56 12.26 -9.79
N TYR A 76 -26.57 10.95 -10.03
CA TYR A 76 -26.02 10.30 -11.22
C TYR A 76 -27.14 9.97 -12.21
N LEU A 77 -28.33 9.57 -11.73
CA LEU A 77 -29.50 9.27 -12.56
C LEU A 77 -30.30 10.51 -12.96
N SER A 78 -30.54 11.49 -12.10
CA SER A 78 -31.15 12.77 -12.53
C SER A 78 -30.22 13.58 -13.46
N LEU A 79 -28.91 13.38 -13.30
CA LEU A 79 -27.87 13.88 -14.19
C LEU A 79 -27.85 13.07 -15.48
N ILE A 80 -27.95 11.74 -15.43
CA ILE A 80 -28.11 10.88 -16.61
C ILE A 80 -29.45 11.17 -17.34
N ASP A 81 -30.53 11.53 -16.66
CA ASP A 81 -31.83 11.88 -17.27
C ASP A 81 -31.80 13.26 -17.93
N SER A 82 -31.03 14.20 -17.36
CA SER A 82 -30.67 15.44 -18.04
C SER A 82 -29.61 15.23 -19.14
N MET A 83 -28.78 14.18 -19.05
CA MET A 83 -27.85 13.72 -20.09
C MET A 83 -28.53 12.94 -21.22
N TYR A 84 -29.64 12.23 -21.00
CA TYR A 84 -30.41 11.54 -22.05
C TYR A 84 -31.18 12.52 -22.94
N ARG A 85 -31.40 13.76 -22.47
CA ARG A 85 -31.85 14.87 -23.33
C ARG A 85 -30.73 15.47 -24.18
N LEU A 86 -29.47 15.09 -23.95
CA LEU A 86 -28.27 15.52 -24.69
C LEU A 86 -27.47 14.30 -25.15
N LYS A 87 -28.07 13.52 -26.06
CA LYS A 87 -27.63 12.18 -26.51
C LYS A 87 -26.19 12.02 -27.06
N ASN A 88 -25.33 13.04 -27.03
CA ASN A 88 -24.02 13.02 -27.70
C ASN A 88 -22.83 13.54 -26.88
N MET A 89 -22.88 13.60 -25.54
CA MET A 89 -21.72 14.07 -24.74
C MET A 89 -20.90 12.93 -24.10
N PRO A 90 -19.56 12.89 -24.27
CA PRO A 90 -18.71 11.89 -23.62
C PRO A 90 -18.67 12.06 -22.09
N PHE A 91 -18.56 10.94 -21.37
CA PHE A 91 -18.53 10.80 -19.90
C PHE A 91 -17.63 11.83 -19.17
N PHE A 92 -16.53 12.26 -19.80
CA PHE A 92 -15.61 13.26 -19.28
C PHE A 92 -16.26 14.63 -18.99
N SER A 93 -17.28 15.02 -19.76
CA SER A 93 -17.95 16.32 -19.62
C SER A 93 -18.86 16.40 -18.39
N VAL A 94 -19.32 15.25 -17.87
CA VAL A 94 -20.21 15.15 -16.70
C VAL A 94 -19.44 15.40 -15.41
N ILE A 95 -18.21 14.85 -15.32
CA ILE A 95 -17.25 15.15 -14.26
C ILE A 95 -16.90 16.65 -14.27
N GLN A 96 -16.83 17.28 -15.44
CA GLN A 96 -16.55 18.71 -15.58
C GLN A 96 -17.67 19.61 -15.02
N ILE A 97 -18.94 19.20 -15.13
CA ILE A 97 -20.10 19.93 -14.58
C ILE A 97 -20.19 19.74 -13.06
N TYR A 98 -19.87 18.55 -12.54
CA TYR A 98 -19.66 18.33 -11.11
C TYR A 98 -18.49 19.18 -10.59
N ARG A 99 -17.40 19.30 -11.36
CA ARG A 99 -16.22 20.12 -11.03
C ARG A 99 -16.51 21.61 -10.90
N THR A 100 -17.47 22.13 -11.66
CA THR A 100 -17.83 23.56 -11.64
C THR A 100 -19.00 23.91 -10.73
N ASN A 101 -19.97 22.99 -10.52
CA ASN A 101 -21.20 23.29 -9.80
C ASN A 101 -21.36 22.58 -8.45
N ILE A 102 -20.50 21.61 -8.09
CA ILE A 102 -20.55 20.99 -6.77
C ILE A 102 -19.67 21.72 -5.75
N VAL A 103 -20.34 22.75 -5.24
CA VAL A 103 -20.40 23.13 -3.84
C VAL A 103 -19.09 23.66 -3.28
N THR A 104 -19.00 24.99 -3.21
CA THR A 104 -18.02 25.72 -2.39
C THR A 104 -18.13 25.42 -0.90
N ASP A 105 -19.25 24.82 -0.47
CA ASP A 105 -19.51 24.39 0.91
C ASP A 105 -18.72 23.11 1.26
N PHE A 106 -17.97 23.21 2.36
CA PHE A 106 -17.03 22.18 2.83
C PHE A 106 -17.76 20.91 3.27
N ASP A 107 -18.92 21.04 3.89
CA ASP A 107 -19.58 19.94 4.58
C ASP A 107 -20.10 18.91 3.57
N LYS A 108 -20.64 19.36 2.43
CA LYS A 108 -21.07 18.45 1.36
C LYS A 108 -19.88 17.78 0.66
N GLN A 109 -18.76 18.49 0.50
CA GLN A 109 -17.54 17.88 -0.06
C GLN A 109 -17.00 16.80 0.87
N TYR A 110 -16.99 17.08 2.18
CA TYR A 110 -16.59 16.12 3.20
C TYR A 110 -17.53 14.90 3.25
N GLU A 111 -18.84 15.12 3.08
CA GLU A 111 -19.80 14.04 2.95
C GLU A 111 -19.48 13.16 1.73
N VAL A 112 -19.30 13.74 0.53
CA VAL A 112 -18.88 12.98 -0.67
C VAL A 112 -17.61 12.17 -0.40
N TYR A 113 -16.61 12.76 0.25
CA TYR A 113 -15.38 12.08 0.64
C TYR A 113 -15.65 10.83 1.50
N VAL A 114 -16.44 10.94 2.57
CA VAL A 114 -16.78 9.80 3.43
C VAL A 114 -17.50 8.69 2.65
N PHE A 115 -18.42 9.02 1.74
CA PHE A 115 -19.11 8.03 0.92
C PHE A 115 -18.19 7.37 -0.12
N THR A 116 -17.22 8.10 -0.66
CA THR A 116 -16.22 7.50 -1.57
C THR A 116 -15.33 6.47 -0.85
N ILE A 117 -15.08 6.60 0.46
CA ILE A 117 -14.38 5.56 1.25
C ILE A 117 -15.20 4.27 1.30
N GLY A 118 -16.52 4.37 1.42
CA GLY A 118 -17.41 3.21 1.28
C GLY A 118 -17.29 2.53 -0.09
N LEU A 119 -17.11 3.31 -1.17
CA LEU A 119 -16.83 2.77 -2.50
C LEU A 119 -15.42 2.19 -2.64
N LEU A 120 -14.41 2.76 -1.97
CA LEU A 120 -13.06 2.16 -1.93
C LEU A 120 -13.10 0.79 -1.27
N LEU A 121 -13.84 0.64 -0.16
CA LEU A 121 -14.02 -0.64 0.51
C LEU A 121 -14.69 -1.68 -0.42
N THR A 122 -15.70 -1.26 -1.17
CA THR A 122 -16.62 -2.19 -1.84
C THR A 122 -16.34 -2.41 -3.32
N THR A 123 -15.63 -1.49 -3.97
CA THR A 123 -15.36 -1.45 -5.42
C THR A 123 -13.92 -1.01 -5.74
N THR A 124 -12.94 -1.67 -5.12
CA THR A 124 -11.51 -1.29 -5.10
C THR A 124 -10.84 -1.03 -6.44
N GLU A 125 -11.28 -1.67 -7.53
CA GLU A 125 -10.70 -1.50 -8.88
C GLU A 125 -11.55 -0.59 -9.79
N ASN A 126 -12.60 0.05 -9.25
CA ASN A 126 -13.37 1.02 -10.01
C ASN A 126 -12.59 2.34 -10.11
N LYS A 127 -11.87 2.53 -11.22
CA LYS A 127 -11.07 3.74 -11.49
C LYS A 127 -11.87 5.04 -11.41
N THR A 128 -13.15 5.04 -11.79
CA THR A 128 -14.01 6.22 -11.67
C THR A 128 -14.18 6.63 -10.21
N ASN A 129 -14.45 5.66 -9.33
CA ASN A 129 -14.63 5.90 -7.90
C ASN A 129 -13.33 6.37 -7.24
N LEU A 130 -12.20 5.76 -7.59
CA LEU A 130 -10.88 6.17 -7.14
C LEU A 130 -10.50 7.59 -7.59
N ASN A 131 -10.75 7.92 -8.86
CA ASN A 131 -10.48 9.26 -9.37
C ASN A 131 -11.37 10.31 -8.69
N LEU A 132 -12.64 9.98 -8.43
CA LEU A 132 -13.54 10.85 -7.68
C LEU A 132 -13.04 11.04 -6.23
N HIS A 133 -12.63 9.96 -5.57
CA HIS A 133 -12.07 9.99 -4.23
C HIS A 133 -10.81 10.85 -4.15
N GLU A 134 -9.85 10.63 -5.06
CA GLU A 134 -8.63 11.44 -5.14
C GLU A 134 -8.97 12.93 -5.39
N GLU A 135 -9.87 13.23 -6.31
CA GLU A 135 -10.26 14.60 -6.61
C GLU A 135 -10.88 15.30 -5.40
N ILE A 136 -11.81 14.65 -4.70
CA ILE A 136 -12.48 15.25 -3.54
C ILE A 136 -11.53 15.41 -2.36
N PHE A 137 -10.64 14.43 -2.14
CA PHE A 137 -9.59 14.50 -1.13
C PHE A 137 -8.66 15.70 -1.37
N LEU A 138 -8.14 15.87 -2.59
CA LEU A 138 -7.24 16.99 -2.93
C LEU A 138 -7.95 18.35 -2.79
N LYS A 139 -9.22 18.45 -3.21
CA LYS A 139 -10.04 19.67 -3.02
C LYS A 139 -10.19 20.03 -1.55
N LEU A 140 -10.52 19.07 -0.70
CA LEU A 140 -10.65 19.26 0.74
C LEU A 140 -9.30 19.67 1.36
N LEU A 141 -8.22 18.99 0.99
CA LEU A 141 -6.88 19.27 1.48
C LEU A 141 -6.43 20.70 1.14
N LEU A 142 -6.61 21.15 -0.11
CA LEU A 142 -6.32 22.52 -0.54
C LEU A 142 -7.14 23.56 0.22
N LYS A 143 -8.41 23.25 0.48
CA LYS A 143 -9.28 24.15 1.22
C LYS A 143 -8.84 24.26 2.68
N LEU A 144 -8.49 23.14 3.31
CA LEU A 144 -7.93 23.13 4.66
C LEU A 144 -6.61 23.90 4.72
N GLU A 145 -5.72 23.72 3.74
CA GLU A 145 -4.45 24.46 3.65
C GLU A 145 -4.64 25.98 3.66
N LYS A 146 -5.71 26.48 3.04
CA LYS A 146 -6.02 27.92 2.96
C LYS A 146 -6.79 28.47 4.15
N THR A 147 -7.54 27.65 4.87
CA THR A 147 -8.59 28.13 5.80
C THR A 147 -8.49 27.56 7.21
N SER A 148 -7.66 26.55 7.42
CA SER A 148 -7.64 25.76 8.65
C SER A 148 -6.27 25.80 9.31
N SER A 149 -6.23 25.36 10.57
CA SER A 149 -4.98 25.21 11.31
C SER A 149 -4.14 24.05 10.77
N SER A 150 -2.82 24.11 10.97
CA SER A 150 -1.90 23.04 10.57
C SER A 150 -2.27 21.67 11.16
N SER A 151 -2.82 21.63 12.38
CA SER A 151 -3.26 20.38 13.02
C SER A 151 -4.43 19.73 12.30
N GLN A 152 -5.37 20.51 11.76
CA GLN A 152 -6.51 19.98 11.00
C GLN A 152 -6.07 19.39 9.66
N ILE A 153 -5.12 20.04 8.97
CA ILE A 153 -4.54 19.54 7.71
C ILE A 153 -3.83 18.21 7.96
N ILE A 154 -2.99 18.16 9.00
CA ILE A 154 -2.26 16.95 9.40
C ILE A 154 -3.24 15.82 9.73
N THR A 155 -4.24 16.09 10.59
CA THR A 155 -5.23 15.08 10.99
C THR A 155 -6.01 14.55 9.79
N PHE A 156 -6.43 15.42 8.87
CA PHE A 156 -7.16 15.00 7.67
C PHE A 156 -6.31 14.11 6.76
N PHE A 157 -5.04 14.46 6.57
CA PHE A 157 -4.11 13.66 5.78
C PHE A 157 -3.76 12.31 6.45
N GLU A 158 -3.51 12.31 7.76
CA GLU A 158 -3.23 11.08 8.53
C GLU A 158 -4.44 10.13 8.53
N ASN A 159 -5.66 10.68 8.58
CA ASN A 159 -6.88 9.89 8.42
C ASN A 159 -6.93 9.19 7.06
N GLU A 160 -6.57 9.89 5.98
CA GLU A 160 -6.50 9.30 4.64
C GLU A 160 -5.45 8.18 4.54
N LEU A 161 -4.24 8.42 5.08
CA LEU A 161 -3.21 7.40 5.16
C LEU A 161 -3.70 6.16 5.91
N ARG A 162 -4.29 6.33 7.11
CA ARG A 162 -4.82 5.22 7.91
C ARG A 162 -5.90 4.44 7.17
N VAL A 163 -6.81 5.13 6.47
CA VAL A 163 -7.85 4.48 5.64
C VAL A 163 -7.18 3.58 4.62
N VAL A 164 -6.25 4.11 3.81
CA VAL A 164 -5.58 3.31 2.77
C VAL A 164 -4.77 2.16 3.36
N GLU A 165 -4.00 2.39 4.42
CA GLU A 165 -3.18 1.37 5.09
C GLU A 165 -4.01 0.21 5.65
N ARG A 166 -5.15 0.52 6.27
CA ARG A 166 -6.07 -0.47 6.84
C ARG A 166 -6.81 -1.26 5.76
N LEU A 167 -7.15 -0.63 4.64
CA LEU A 167 -7.69 -1.35 3.48
C LEU A 167 -6.62 -2.27 2.87
N LEU A 168 -5.39 -1.79 2.70
CA LEU A 168 -4.26 -2.57 2.15
C LEU A 168 -3.78 -3.70 3.07
N SER A 169 -4.09 -3.63 4.37
CA SER A 169 -3.81 -4.66 5.38
C SER A 169 -5.04 -5.50 5.74
N SER A 170 -6.13 -5.39 4.97
CA SER A 170 -7.33 -6.20 5.16
C SER A 170 -7.07 -7.68 4.84
N SER A 171 -7.83 -8.58 5.47
CA SER A 171 -7.86 -10.02 5.11
C SER A 171 -8.62 -10.31 3.80
N ASN A 172 -9.24 -9.29 3.19
CA ASN A 172 -9.91 -9.44 1.90
C ASN A 172 -8.94 -9.19 0.74
N ASN A 173 -8.70 -10.23 -0.07
CA ASN A 173 -7.80 -10.19 -1.23
C ASN A 173 -8.09 -9.02 -2.19
N LYS A 174 -9.37 -8.64 -2.40
CA LYS A 174 -9.74 -7.57 -3.34
C LYS A 174 -9.25 -6.20 -2.89
N LEU A 175 -9.09 -6.00 -1.58
CA LEU A 175 -8.57 -4.78 -0.98
C LEU A 175 -7.04 -4.85 -0.91
N ASN A 176 -6.53 -5.90 -0.27
CA ASN A 176 -5.12 -6.08 0.01
C ASN A 176 -4.25 -6.21 -1.27
N LYS A 177 -4.78 -6.84 -2.32
CA LYS A 177 -4.12 -6.97 -3.63
C LYS A 177 -4.60 -5.93 -4.64
N SER A 178 -5.22 -4.84 -4.19
CA SER A 178 -5.70 -3.81 -5.11
C SER A 178 -4.54 -3.00 -5.69
N SER A 179 -4.30 -3.17 -6.99
CA SER A 179 -3.26 -2.42 -7.70
C SER A 179 -3.48 -0.91 -7.64
N SER A 180 -4.75 -0.52 -7.64
CA SER A 180 -5.16 0.88 -7.62
C SER A 180 -4.98 1.52 -6.24
N LEU A 181 -5.29 0.81 -5.14
CA LEU A 181 -5.02 1.30 -3.78
C LEU A 181 -3.51 1.41 -3.51
N TRP A 182 -2.70 0.42 -3.93
CA TRP A 182 -1.23 0.52 -3.81
C TRP A 182 -0.65 1.70 -4.60
N TYR A 183 -1.21 1.99 -5.77
CA TYR A 183 -0.82 3.20 -6.52
C TYR A 183 -1.26 4.48 -5.83
N PHE A 184 -2.45 4.51 -5.24
CA PHE A 184 -2.91 5.64 -4.46
C PHE A 184 -2.08 5.86 -3.19
N TYR A 185 -1.60 4.79 -2.54
CA TYR A 185 -0.68 4.91 -1.41
C TYR A 185 0.65 5.58 -1.79
N ARG A 186 1.20 5.25 -2.96
CA ARG A 186 2.37 5.96 -3.52
C ARG A 186 2.09 7.44 -3.76
N LYS A 187 0.91 7.77 -4.27
CA LYS A 187 0.47 9.16 -4.46
C LYS A 187 0.41 9.94 -3.16
N LEU A 188 -0.16 9.36 -2.10
CA LEU A 188 -0.18 9.96 -0.77
C LEU A 188 1.23 10.20 -0.24
N TYR A 189 2.16 9.25 -0.42
CA TYR A 189 3.56 9.48 -0.07
C TYR A 189 4.15 10.68 -0.82
N VAL A 190 4.02 10.74 -2.15
CA VAL A 190 4.55 11.89 -2.92
C VAL A 190 3.92 13.21 -2.46
N LEU A 191 2.61 13.22 -2.21
CA LEU A 191 1.90 14.39 -1.72
C LEU A 191 2.40 14.84 -0.34
N SER A 192 2.69 13.90 0.56
CA SER A 192 3.27 14.22 1.88
C SER A 192 4.62 14.92 1.78
N GLN A 193 5.43 14.58 0.78
CA GLN A 193 6.75 15.19 0.58
C GLN A 193 6.63 16.58 -0.05
N LYS A 194 5.56 16.83 -0.81
CA LYS A 194 5.26 18.12 -1.46
C LYS A 194 4.79 19.19 -0.49
N ILE A 195 4.05 18.80 0.55
CA ILE A 195 3.48 19.73 1.53
C ILE A 195 4.41 19.75 2.75
N PRO A 196 5.16 20.83 3.02
CA PRO A 196 6.20 20.85 4.06
C PRO A 196 5.71 20.41 5.43
N LEU A 197 4.48 20.79 5.81
CA LEU A 197 3.84 20.42 7.08
C LEU A 197 3.62 18.90 7.23
N LEU A 198 3.49 18.16 6.13
CA LEU A 198 3.23 16.72 6.11
C LEU A 198 4.51 15.89 5.96
N SER A 199 5.58 16.48 5.44
CA SER A 199 6.85 15.78 5.16
C SER A 199 7.46 15.09 6.38
N GLN A 200 7.23 15.65 7.57
CA GLN A 200 7.71 15.11 8.86
C GLN A 200 6.74 14.10 9.50
N ARG A 201 5.53 13.95 8.95
CA ARG A 201 4.45 13.12 9.53
C ARG A 201 4.31 11.76 8.88
N THR A 202 4.90 11.57 7.72
CA THR A 202 4.90 10.26 7.08
C THR A 202 5.88 9.36 7.81
N ASP A 203 5.35 8.62 8.78
CA ASP A 203 6.11 7.67 9.56
C ASP A 203 6.48 6.46 8.68
N ARG A 204 7.76 6.37 8.37
CA ARG A 204 8.32 5.31 7.54
C ARG A 204 8.18 3.96 8.24
N ASP A 205 8.13 3.91 9.57
CA ASP A 205 7.92 2.68 10.31
C ASP A 205 6.48 2.16 10.11
N ILE A 206 5.49 3.06 9.99
CA ILE A 206 4.12 2.68 9.64
C ILE A 206 4.08 2.11 8.22
N ILE A 207 4.75 2.75 7.24
CA ILE A 207 4.83 2.21 5.88
C ILE A 207 5.42 0.80 5.88
N ILE A 208 6.53 0.57 6.59
CA ILE A 208 7.16 -0.75 6.70
C ILE A 208 6.18 -1.75 7.32
N LYS A 209 5.53 -1.40 8.43
CA LYS A 209 4.52 -2.23 9.10
C LYS A 209 3.38 -2.60 8.16
N THR A 210 2.82 -1.63 7.41
CA THR A 210 1.75 -1.87 6.43
C THR A 210 2.14 -2.94 5.40
N HIS A 211 3.38 -2.90 4.87
CA HIS A 211 3.83 -3.92 3.93
C HIS A 211 3.98 -5.29 4.58
N ILE A 212 4.57 -5.37 5.78
CA ILE A 212 4.74 -6.63 6.49
C ILE A 212 3.37 -7.24 6.85
N TYR A 213 2.42 -6.43 7.31
CA TYR A 213 1.07 -6.90 7.63
C TYR A 213 0.32 -7.34 6.38
N SER A 214 0.36 -6.54 5.31
CA SER A 214 -0.28 -6.91 4.06
C SER A 214 0.25 -8.25 3.51
N ALA A 215 1.57 -8.45 3.54
CA ALA A 215 2.20 -9.70 3.10
C ALA A 215 1.89 -10.88 4.03
N SER A 216 1.71 -10.63 5.34
CA SER A 216 1.34 -11.68 6.31
C SER A 216 -0.09 -12.18 6.08
N GLU A 217 -1.00 -11.30 5.65
CA GLU A 217 -2.39 -11.69 5.34
C GLU A 217 -2.48 -12.45 4.01
N HIS A 218 -1.65 -12.10 3.04
CA HIS A 218 -1.65 -12.78 1.74
C HIS A 218 -0.25 -13.08 1.24
N ARG A 219 0.08 -14.37 1.29
CA ARG A 219 1.28 -14.92 0.68
C ARG A 219 1.41 -14.48 -0.78
N SER A 220 2.64 -14.11 -1.13
CA SER A 220 3.06 -13.70 -2.47
C SER A 220 2.19 -12.58 -3.04
N ASN A 221 1.90 -11.58 -2.21
CA ASN A 221 1.30 -10.33 -2.65
C ASN A 221 2.31 -9.50 -3.45
N TYR A 222 2.35 -9.74 -4.77
CA TYR A 222 3.21 -9.00 -5.70
C TYR A 222 2.99 -7.48 -5.65
N TYR A 223 1.76 -6.99 -5.48
CA TYR A 223 1.49 -5.55 -5.45
C TYR A 223 2.09 -4.87 -4.22
N CYS A 224 1.97 -5.52 -3.05
CA CYS A 224 2.63 -5.11 -1.82
C CYS A 224 4.14 -5.06 -2.02
N TRP A 225 4.77 -6.19 -2.39
CA TRP A 225 6.22 -6.27 -2.50
C TRP A 225 6.81 -5.40 -3.62
N ASN A 226 6.10 -5.21 -4.72
CA ASN A 226 6.49 -4.25 -5.76
C ASN A 226 6.46 -2.81 -5.23
N THR A 227 5.45 -2.46 -4.43
CA THR A 227 5.37 -1.14 -3.80
C THR A 227 6.41 -0.97 -2.68
N ALA A 228 6.74 -2.04 -1.95
CA ALA A 228 7.81 -2.04 -0.95
C ALA A 228 9.17 -1.68 -1.58
N ARG A 229 9.50 -2.26 -2.74
CA ARG A 229 10.71 -1.89 -3.50
C ARG A 229 10.72 -0.41 -3.86
N TRP A 230 9.59 0.11 -4.34
CA TRP A 230 9.45 1.53 -4.68
C TRP A 230 9.72 2.44 -3.48
N PHE A 231 9.15 2.15 -2.31
CA PHE A 231 9.41 2.90 -1.09
C PHE A 231 10.87 2.78 -0.62
N PHE A 232 11.41 1.56 -0.65
CA PHE A 232 12.79 1.29 -0.21
C PHE A 232 13.78 2.20 -0.92
N TYR A 233 13.71 2.35 -2.25
CA TYR A 233 14.65 3.20 -2.97
C TYR A 233 14.51 4.70 -2.69
N LEU A 234 13.33 5.14 -2.22
CA LEU A 234 13.06 6.52 -1.84
C LEU A 234 13.39 6.84 -0.38
N PHE A 235 13.65 5.81 0.43
CA PHE A 235 13.95 5.99 1.84
C PHE A 235 15.39 6.45 2.10
N PRO A 236 15.64 7.20 3.18
CA PRO A 236 16.99 7.48 3.65
C PRO A 236 17.68 6.18 4.12
N PRO A 237 19.02 6.17 4.24
CA PRO A 237 19.79 4.96 4.60
C PRO A 237 19.32 4.29 5.90
N SER A 238 19.00 5.06 6.93
CA SER A 238 18.53 4.53 8.22
C SER A 238 17.21 3.75 8.07
N SER A 239 16.25 4.29 7.33
CA SER A 239 14.97 3.61 7.08
C SER A 239 15.11 2.45 6.11
N LYS A 240 16.03 2.52 5.14
CA LYS A 240 16.38 1.37 4.28
C LYS A 240 16.88 0.20 5.11
N GLU A 241 17.76 0.44 6.08
CA GLU A 241 18.27 -0.62 6.96
C GLU A 241 17.15 -1.29 7.76
N ILE A 242 16.25 -0.51 8.35
CA ILE A 242 15.09 -1.03 9.10
C ILE A 242 14.18 -1.85 8.17
N PHE A 243 13.89 -1.33 6.98
CA PHE A 243 13.03 -2.03 6.01
C PHE A 243 13.66 -3.31 5.50
N LEU A 244 14.97 -3.29 5.23
CA LEU A 244 15.73 -4.47 4.82
C LEU A 244 15.67 -5.56 5.89
N LYS A 245 15.93 -5.21 7.16
CA LYS A 245 15.86 -6.16 8.29
C LYS A 245 14.46 -6.74 8.48
N ALA A 246 13.42 -5.91 8.35
CA ALA A 246 12.04 -6.37 8.44
C ALA A 246 11.68 -7.34 7.30
N THR A 247 12.07 -7.00 6.07
CA THR A 247 11.86 -7.84 4.88
C THR A 247 12.63 -9.15 4.97
N GLU A 248 13.88 -9.08 5.43
CA GLU A 248 14.74 -10.24 5.67
C GLU A 248 14.11 -11.19 6.69
N LYS A 249 13.69 -10.68 7.85
CA LYS A 249 12.99 -11.47 8.88
C LYS A 249 11.75 -12.15 8.32
N PHE A 250 10.96 -11.42 7.51
CA PHE A 250 9.77 -11.98 6.87
C PHE A 250 10.12 -13.12 5.90
N CYS A 251 11.13 -12.93 5.05
CA CYS A 251 11.57 -13.93 4.07
C CYS A 251 12.03 -15.22 4.72
N PHE A 252 12.87 -15.14 5.76
CA PHE A 252 13.34 -16.33 6.48
C PHE A 252 12.22 -17.08 7.21
N ALA A 253 11.16 -16.39 7.63
CA ALA A 253 9.96 -17.02 8.20
C ALA A 253 9.01 -17.59 7.14
N ASN A 254 9.16 -17.20 5.86
CA ASN A 254 8.26 -17.56 4.76
C ASN A 254 9.08 -17.98 3.53
N THR A 255 9.76 -19.12 3.61
CA THR A 255 10.67 -19.64 2.55
C THR A 255 10.00 -19.76 1.18
N ASN A 256 8.69 -19.90 1.18
CA ASN A 256 7.89 -20.22 0.02
C ASN A 256 7.20 -18.96 -0.59
N ASP A 257 7.46 -17.75 -0.09
CA ASP A 257 6.93 -16.50 -0.62
C ASP A 257 7.83 -15.90 -1.72
N CYS A 258 7.52 -16.22 -2.98
CA CYS A 258 8.32 -15.77 -4.11
C CYS A 258 8.43 -14.24 -4.26
N SER A 259 7.38 -13.50 -3.88
CA SER A 259 7.35 -12.04 -4.04
C SER A 259 8.22 -11.36 -2.98
N ALA A 260 8.21 -11.85 -1.75
CA ALA A 260 9.05 -11.34 -0.67
C ALA A 260 10.54 -11.56 -0.97
N TRP A 261 10.91 -12.80 -1.33
CA TRP A 261 12.29 -13.14 -1.67
C TRP A 261 12.80 -12.40 -2.91
N SER A 262 11.95 -12.21 -3.92
CA SER A 262 12.28 -11.37 -5.07
C SER A 262 12.56 -9.93 -4.62
N ALA A 263 11.68 -9.33 -3.81
CA ALA A 263 11.89 -7.99 -3.29
C ALA A 263 13.17 -7.85 -2.47
N LEU A 264 13.47 -8.83 -1.60
CA LEU A 264 14.71 -8.87 -0.84
C LEU A 264 15.94 -8.86 -1.74
N GLY A 265 15.94 -9.70 -2.79
CA GLY A 265 17.03 -9.73 -3.78
C GLY A 265 17.28 -8.36 -4.43
N TYR A 266 16.21 -7.65 -4.83
CA TYR A 266 16.32 -6.28 -5.38
C TYR A 266 16.83 -5.25 -4.37
N MET A 267 16.37 -5.33 -3.11
CA MET A 267 16.82 -4.42 -2.06
C MET A 267 18.31 -4.60 -1.77
N VAL A 268 18.79 -5.85 -1.73
CA VAL A 268 20.20 -6.20 -1.48
C VAL A 268 21.08 -5.86 -2.66
N SER A 269 20.64 -6.16 -3.88
CA SER A 269 21.44 -5.97 -5.08
C SER A 269 21.62 -4.51 -5.47
N ASN A 270 20.84 -3.60 -4.86
CA ASN A 270 20.81 -2.18 -5.17
C ASN A 270 20.74 -1.93 -6.70
N ASP A 271 19.80 -2.61 -7.36
CA ASP A 271 19.65 -2.60 -8.83
C ASP A 271 19.47 -1.16 -9.36
N VAL A 272 20.43 -0.71 -10.19
CA VAL A 272 20.48 0.67 -10.72
C VAL A 272 19.32 0.94 -11.67
N ILE A 273 18.87 -0.06 -12.43
CA ILE A 273 17.78 0.09 -13.40
C ILE A 273 16.46 0.27 -12.65
N GLU A 274 16.21 -0.53 -11.62
CA GLU A 274 15.01 -0.42 -10.79
C GLU A 274 14.96 0.87 -9.99
N GLN A 275 16.11 1.33 -9.48
CA GLN A 275 16.23 2.64 -8.87
C GLN A 275 15.82 3.74 -9.84
N LYS A 276 16.37 3.72 -11.07
CA LYS A 276 16.03 4.69 -12.10
C LYS A 276 14.53 4.69 -12.40
N PHE A 277 13.94 3.52 -12.63
CA PHE A 277 12.50 3.40 -12.87
C PHE A 277 11.67 3.93 -11.70
N THR A 278 12.08 3.65 -10.46
CA THR A 278 11.43 4.16 -9.25
C THR A 278 11.46 5.68 -9.18
N PHE A 279 12.62 6.29 -9.45
CA PHE A 279 12.76 7.75 -9.47
C PHE A 279 11.95 8.41 -10.60
N GLU A 280 11.94 7.83 -11.80
CA GLU A 280 11.11 8.30 -12.92
C GLU A 280 9.62 8.20 -12.58
N ASN A 281 9.19 7.10 -11.95
CA ASN A 281 7.81 6.94 -11.49
C ASN A 281 7.44 7.96 -10.40
N TYR A 282 8.34 8.21 -9.44
CA TYR A 282 8.16 9.26 -8.44
C TYR A 282 7.99 10.63 -9.12
N LYS A 283 8.89 11.00 -10.04
CA LYS A 283 8.83 12.28 -10.75
C LYS A 283 7.58 12.43 -11.60
N TYR A 284 7.11 11.35 -12.22
CA TYR A 284 5.84 11.34 -12.92
C TYR A 284 4.65 11.61 -11.99
N ILE A 285 4.59 10.98 -10.81
CA ILE A 285 3.54 11.24 -9.83
C ILE A 285 3.66 12.66 -9.28
N GLU A 286 4.88 13.09 -8.95
CA GLU A 286 5.19 14.44 -8.46
C GLU A 286 4.70 15.52 -9.43
N GLY A 287 4.94 15.33 -10.73
CA GLY A 287 4.51 16.23 -11.79
C GLY A 287 3.00 16.47 -11.81
N LYS A 288 2.18 15.45 -11.46
CA LYS A 288 0.72 15.59 -11.41
C LYS A 288 0.23 16.54 -10.31
N TYR A 289 1.03 16.72 -9.25
CA TYR A 289 0.68 17.59 -8.13
C TYR A 289 1.35 18.95 -8.20
N SER A 290 2.31 19.17 -9.11
CA SER A 290 3.12 20.40 -9.16
C SER A 290 2.31 21.67 -9.42
N GLU A 291 1.25 21.61 -10.23
CA GLU A 291 0.36 22.76 -10.44
C GLU A 291 -0.51 23.07 -9.22
N THR A 292 -0.86 22.02 -8.46
CA THR A 292 -1.81 22.11 -7.34
C THR A 292 -1.11 22.47 -6.04
N PHE A 293 0.06 21.89 -5.79
CA PHE A 293 0.91 22.10 -4.62
C PHE A 293 2.31 22.51 -5.10
N PRO A 294 2.55 23.81 -5.31
CA PRO A 294 3.84 24.31 -5.76
C PRO A 294 4.89 24.06 -4.67
N GLY A 295 6.01 23.46 -5.07
CA GLY A 295 7.07 23.06 -4.15
C GLY A 295 8.01 22.06 -4.82
N THR A 296 9.29 22.13 -4.46
CA THR A 296 10.31 21.22 -4.95
C THR A 296 10.61 20.20 -3.86
N THR A 297 10.47 18.91 -4.16
CA THR A 297 10.99 17.88 -3.26
C THR A 297 12.45 17.60 -3.62
N SER A 298 13.35 17.77 -2.66
CA SER A 298 14.70 17.21 -2.76
C SER A 298 14.66 15.73 -2.35
N LEU A 299 14.60 14.83 -3.34
CA LEU A 299 14.91 13.44 -3.08
C LEU A 299 16.42 13.33 -2.85
N ILE A 300 16.82 12.95 -1.64
CA ILE A 300 18.21 12.64 -1.35
C ILE A 300 18.49 11.24 -1.89
N GLN A 301 19.09 11.17 -3.08
CA GLN A 301 19.70 9.95 -3.56
C GLN A 301 20.88 9.64 -2.65
N SER A 302 20.73 8.60 -1.86
CA SER A 302 21.77 8.12 -0.96
C SER A 302 22.19 6.73 -1.39
N ASN A 303 23.49 6.56 -1.59
CA ASN A 303 24.08 5.24 -1.76
C ASN A 303 23.87 4.47 -0.46
N PHE A 304 23.11 3.38 -0.55
CA PHE A 304 22.94 2.43 0.53
C PHE A 304 23.81 1.23 0.20
N GLY A 305 24.97 1.14 0.85
CA GLY A 305 25.91 0.05 0.65
C GLY A 305 25.47 -1.18 1.44
N ILE A 306 25.22 -2.29 0.75
CA ILE A 306 25.00 -3.59 1.38
C ILE A 306 26.12 -4.50 0.89
N GLU A 307 26.79 -5.18 1.82
CA GLU A 307 27.81 -6.17 1.51
C GLU A 307 27.17 -7.42 0.89
N MET A 308 26.98 -7.41 -0.43
CA MET A 308 26.26 -8.45 -1.19
C MET A 308 26.86 -9.85 -0.99
N HIS A 309 28.19 -9.96 -0.87
CA HIS A 309 28.87 -11.22 -0.58
C HIS A 309 28.48 -11.79 0.78
N SER A 310 28.55 -10.96 1.83
CA SER A 310 28.16 -11.36 3.18
C SER A 310 26.69 -11.76 3.26
N PHE A 311 25.81 -11.02 2.57
CA PHE A 311 24.39 -11.32 2.54
C PHE A 311 24.09 -12.62 1.79
N SER A 312 24.67 -12.84 0.61
CA SER A 312 24.46 -14.08 -0.16
C SER A 312 24.98 -15.32 0.58
N GLU A 313 26.12 -15.22 1.26
CA GLU A 313 26.65 -16.27 2.14
C GLU A 313 25.68 -16.57 3.30
N LYS A 314 25.07 -15.53 3.92
CA LYS A 314 24.05 -15.72 4.96
C LYS A 314 22.84 -16.50 4.44
N VAL A 315 22.33 -16.18 3.25
CA VAL A 315 21.19 -16.91 2.65
C VAL A 315 21.58 -18.34 2.29
N ALA A 316 22.78 -18.56 1.74
CA ALA A 316 23.28 -19.90 1.43
C ALA A 316 23.41 -20.76 2.69
N GLN A 317 23.96 -20.22 3.77
CA GLN A 317 24.02 -20.91 5.05
C GLN A 317 22.64 -21.25 5.62
N PHE A 318 21.66 -20.38 5.44
CA PHE A 318 20.29 -20.67 5.84
C PHE A 318 19.70 -21.84 5.04
N ILE A 319 19.90 -21.84 3.72
CA ILE A 319 19.47 -22.92 2.83
C ILE A 319 20.08 -24.26 3.28
N ASP A 320 21.40 -24.28 3.48
CA ASP A 320 22.12 -25.50 3.82
C ASP A 320 21.74 -26.00 5.22
N LYS A 321 21.66 -25.11 6.22
CA LYS A 321 21.39 -25.49 7.61
C LYS A 321 19.96 -25.98 7.85
N LEU A 322 18.99 -25.44 7.11
CA LEU A 322 17.58 -25.81 7.26
C LEU A 322 17.08 -26.73 6.15
N GLU A 323 17.98 -27.20 5.27
CA GLU A 323 17.65 -28.05 4.12
C GLU A 323 16.48 -27.48 3.29
N VAL A 324 16.53 -26.18 3.00
CA VAL A 324 15.42 -25.46 2.37
C VAL A 324 15.17 -26.01 0.97
N LYS A 325 13.94 -26.46 0.71
CA LYS A 325 13.55 -27.10 -0.56
C LYS A 325 12.88 -26.14 -1.54
N GLU A 326 12.40 -25.00 -1.05
CA GLU A 326 11.70 -24.04 -1.89
C GLU A 326 12.67 -23.20 -2.72
N TRP A 327 12.29 -22.91 -3.97
CA TRP A 327 13.07 -22.11 -4.91
C TRP A 327 13.31 -20.63 -4.55
N PRO A 328 12.42 -19.89 -3.88
CA PRO A 328 12.58 -18.45 -3.70
C PRO A 328 13.91 -17.97 -3.09
N PRO A 329 14.46 -18.60 -2.03
CA PRO A 329 15.76 -18.23 -1.49
C PRO A 329 16.91 -18.41 -2.50
N PHE A 330 16.88 -19.47 -3.31
CA PHE A 330 17.87 -19.69 -4.38
C PHE A 330 17.78 -18.61 -5.46
N LEU A 331 16.55 -18.24 -5.87
CA LEU A 331 16.34 -17.16 -6.83
C LEU A 331 16.79 -15.80 -6.28
N CYS A 332 16.63 -15.56 -4.98
CA CYS A 332 17.16 -14.38 -4.31
C CYS A 332 18.69 -14.34 -4.40
N ILE A 333 19.38 -15.43 -4.07
CA ILE A 333 20.84 -15.53 -4.23
C ILE A 333 21.24 -15.26 -5.68
N LEU A 334 20.60 -15.92 -6.64
CA LEU A 334 20.92 -15.74 -8.07
C LEU A 334 20.81 -14.27 -8.49
N LYS A 335 19.76 -13.57 -8.06
CA LYS A 335 19.58 -12.14 -8.32
C LYS A 335 20.71 -11.29 -7.73
N ILE A 336 21.13 -11.59 -6.51
CA ILE A 336 22.25 -10.90 -5.85
C ILE A 336 23.56 -11.17 -6.60
N LEU A 337 23.85 -12.44 -6.92
CA LEU A 337 25.07 -12.82 -7.64
C LEU A 337 25.17 -12.18 -9.02
N HIS A 338 24.06 -12.03 -9.76
CA HIS A 338 24.05 -11.32 -11.04
C HIS A 338 24.43 -9.82 -10.93
N SER A 339 24.43 -9.26 -9.73
CA SER A 339 24.81 -7.87 -9.48
C SER A 339 26.25 -7.73 -8.95
N ILE A 340 26.93 -8.87 -8.73
CA ILE A 340 28.33 -8.93 -8.32
C ILE A 340 29.19 -9.12 -9.60
N PRO A 341 30.28 -8.36 -9.78
CA PRO A 341 31.21 -8.57 -10.90
C PRO A 341 31.73 -10.00 -10.97
N GLU A 342 31.89 -10.54 -12.16
CA GLU A 342 32.26 -11.95 -12.36
C GLU A 342 33.60 -12.31 -11.69
N GLU A 343 34.57 -11.39 -11.69
CA GLU A 343 35.86 -11.61 -11.03
C GLU A 343 35.71 -11.77 -9.52
N SER A 344 34.68 -11.16 -8.92
CA SER A 344 34.39 -11.24 -7.49
C SER A 344 33.61 -12.50 -7.12
N LEU A 345 32.88 -13.12 -8.06
CA LEU A 345 32.10 -14.33 -7.82
C LEU A 345 32.98 -15.53 -7.41
N GLN A 346 34.17 -15.65 -8.00
CA GLN A 346 35.08 -16.77 -7.72
C GLN A 346 35.55 -16.82 -6.25
N SER A 347 35.52 -15.67 -5.55
CA SER A 347 35.85 -15.58 -4.13
C SER A 347 34.72 -16.02 -3.21
N THR A 348 33.53 -16.29 -3.75
CA THR A 348 32.34 -16.61 -2.95
C THR A 348 32.37 -18.08 -2.51
N SER A 349 32.58 -18.30 -1.21
CA SER A 349 32.91 -19.62 -0.65
C SER A 349 31.83 -20.68 -0.88
N PHE A 350 30.56 -20.32 -0.68
CA PHE A 350 29.44 -21.26 -0.86
C PHE A 350 29.26 -21.68 -2.32
N VAL A 351 29.58 -20.82 -3.30
CA VAL A 351 29.45 -21.14 -4.72
C VAL A 351 30.40 -22.27 -5.09
N ASN A 352 31.65 -22.20 -4.62
CA ASN A 352 32.64 -23.25 -4.85
C ASN A 352 32.25 -24.55 -4.12
N ARG A 353 31.72 -24.44 -2.89
CA ARG A 353 31.18 -25.59 -2.15
C ARG A 353 30.06 -26.31 -2.93
N TRP A 354 29.01 -25.58 -3.31
CA TRP A 354 27.87 -26.16 -4.03
C TRP A 354 28.27 -26.74 -5.39
N LYS A 355 29.21 -26.12 -6.12
CA LYS A 355 29.77 -26.68 -7.36
C LYS A 355 30.47 -28.03 -7.12
N ASN A 356 31.30 -28.11 -6.08
CA ASN A 356 32.01 -29.35 -5.75
C ASN A 356 31.06 -30.47 -5.31
N GLU A 357 30.02 -30.13 -4.54
CA GLU A 357 28.97 -31.07 -4.12
C GLU A 357 28.18 -31.59 -5.33
N LEU A 358 27.81 -30.71 -6.26
CA LEU A 358 27.13 -31.08 -7.50
C LEU A 358 28.01 -32.01 -8.37
N ASN A 359 29.28 -31.66 -8.59
CA ASN A 359 30.22 -32.52 -9.32
C ASN A 359 30.35 -33.89 -8.65
N SER A 360 30.49 -33.92 -7.32
CA SER A 360 30.59 -35.16 -6.55
C SER A 360 29.30 -36.00 -6.64
N PHE A 361 28.14 -35.35 -6.70
CA PHE A 361 26.86 -36.02 -6.89
C PHE A 361 26.73 -36.61 -8.30
N GLU A 362 27.08 -35.84 -9.33
CA GLU A 362 27.05 -36.30 -10.72
C GLU A 362 28.01 -37.47 -10.96
N GLU A 363 29.24 -37.41 -10.46
CA GLU A 363 30.20 -38.51 -10.57
C GLU A 363 29.69 -39.82 -9.93
N LYS A 364 29.00 -39.73 -8.78
CA LYS A 364 28.44 -40.90 -8.08
C LYS A 364 27.19 -41.48 -8.74
N ASN A 365 26.44 -40.67 -9.49
CA ASN A 365 25.13 -41.04 -10.04
C ASN A 365 25.10 -41.13 -11.57
N ARG A 366 26.25 -40.98 -12.25
CA ARG A 366 26.38 -41.35 -13.66
C ARG A 366 26.10 -42.85 -13.79
N VAL A 367 24.91 -43.17 -14.30
CA VAL A 367 24.58 -44.50 -14.81
C VAL A 367 25.23 -44.56 -16.18
N ASP A 368 26.28 -45.37 -16.31
CA ASP A 368 26.91 -45.68 -17.60
C ASP A 368 25.93 -46.31 -18.59
#